data_AF-W6Z099-F1
#
_entry.id   AF-W6Z099-F1
#
_cell.length_a   1.000
_cell.length_b   1.000
_cell.length_c   1.000
_cell.angle_alpha   90.00
_cell.angle_beta   90.00
_cell.angle_gamma   90.00
#
_symmetry.space_group_name_H-M   'P 1'
#
loop_
_entity.id
_entity.type
_entity.pdbx_description
1 polymer ?
#
loop_
_entity_poly.entity_id
_entity_poly.type
_entity_poly.pdbx_seq_one_letter_code
_entity_poly.pdbx_strand_id
1 'polypeptide(L)'
;MHPSFGGFINDPTAQLGFQMGKSAVDAGQQYVEQNIGRFVSVSALRHYFNVTNSYVLTKLRIILVPWWHRPWSRQQRHTSDPAASSAALLYQPPREDVNSPDMYIPIMALVTYILLSTLLAGLRGAFHPELLGYTATVAISVTLLEILIIRTGTFLLAISSSSQLLDLVAYSGYKFVHVIVSLLLTHFASWLGFGGTMVNWIIFIYCYNANAFFLLRSLRYVLLPDQTGQGNFGGPAPGGYPPKNQKNRRTQFLFVYSYIVQLGFMMWLTRV
;
A
#
# COMPACT_ATOMS: atom_id res chain seq x y z
N MET A 1 -8.27 -52.23 -35.93
CA MET A 1 -7.28 -52.24 -34.83
C MET A 1 -7.23 -50.83 -34.25
N HIS A 2 -7.69 -50.65 -33.02
CA HIS A 2 -7.63 -49.37 -32.29
C HIS A 2 -7.19 -49.70 -30.86
N PRO A 3 -6.12 -49.09 -30.30
CA PRO A 3 -5.71 -49.38 -28.94
C PRO A 3 -6.61 -48.62 -27.95
N SER A 4 -6.98 -49.30 -26.87
CA SER A 4 -7.83 -48.79 -25.80
C SER A 4 -7.03 -47.85 -24.88
N PHE A 5 -7.37 -46.56 -24.89
CA PHE A 5 -6.89 -45.56 -23.92
C PHE A 5 -7.66 -45.74 -22.60
N GLY A 6 -7.18 -46.61 -21.70
CA GLY A 6 -7.91 -46.92 -20.46
C GLY A 6 -7.05 -47.31 -19.25
N GLY A 7 -5.75 -46.99 -19.23
CA GLY A 7 -4.81 -47.49 -18.20
C GLY A 7 -4.17 -46.45 -17.26
N PHE A 8 -4.36 -45.14 -17.47
CA PHE A 8 -3.58 -44.12 -16.75
C PHE A 8 -3.97 -43.88 -15.29
N ILE A 9 -5.12 -44.38 -14.82
CA ILE A 9 -5.69 -44.04 -13.49
C ILE A 9 -5.30 -45.06 -12.39
N ASN A 10 -4.87 -46.26 -12.75
CA ASN A 10 -4.66 -47.36 -11.78
C ASN A 10 -3.19 -47.75 -11.58
N ASP A 11 -2.25 -46.94 -12.08
CA ASP A 11 -0.82 -47.25 -11.94
C ASP A 11 -0.36 -46.99 -10.49
N PRO A 12 0.17 -48.00 -9.75
CA PRO A 12 0.65 -47.83 -8.37
C PRO A 12 1.70 -46.71 -8.23
N THR A 13 2.46 -46.49 -9.31
CA THR A 13 3.44 -45.42 -9.45
C THR A 13 2.80 -44.02 -9.48
N ALA A 14 1.60 -43.89 -10.08
CA ALA A 14 0.86 -42.64 -10.07
C ALA A 14 0.35 -42.31 -8.65
N GLN A 15 -0.11 -43.32 -7.91
CA GLN A 15 -0.59 -43.15 -6.53
C GLN A 15 0.55 -42.80 -5.55
N LEU A 16 1.71 -43.42 -5.71
CA LEU A 16 2.96 -43.03 -5.02
C LEU A 16 3.41 -41.62 -5.42
N GLY A 17 3.30 -41.26 -6.70
CA GLY A 17 3.58 -39.92 -7.21
C GLY A 17 2.66 -38.85 -6.61
N PHE A 18 1.37 -39.13 -6.47
CA PHE A 18 0.41 -38.24 -5.81
C PHE A 18 0.67 -38.10 -4.31
N GLN A 19 1.02 -39.19 -3.61
CA GLN A 19 1.33 -39.14 -2.18
C GLN A 19 2.64 -38.38 -1.91
N MET A 20 3.68 -38.65 -2.69
CA MET A 20 4.96 -37.93 -2.66
C MET A 20 4.76 -36.45 -3.03
N GLY A 21 3.95 -36.17 -4.06
CA GLY A 21 3.58 -34.82 -4.46
C GLY A 21 2.86 -34.05 -3.36
N LYS A 22 1.90 -34.70 -2.68
CA LYS A 22 1.20 -34.11 -1.53
C LYS A 22 2.16 -33.86 -0.37
N SER A 23 3.03 -34.82 -0.01
CA SER A 23 4.01 -34.62 1.06
C SER A 23 5.05 -33.56 0.74
N ALA A 24 5.46 -33.42 -0.53
CA ALA A 24 6.40 -32.39 -0.96
C ALA A 24 5.76 -30.99 -0.92
N VAL A 25 4.48 -30.88 -1.29
CA VAL A 25 3.71 -29.63 -1.14
C VAL A 25 3.51 -29.29 0.33
N ASP A 26 3.13 -30.26 1.18
CA ASP A 26 2.94 -30.05 2.61
C ASP A 26 4.26 -29.65 3.30
N ALA A 27 5.38 -30.30 2.97
CA ALA A 27 6.71 -29.93 3.45
C ALA A 27 7.14 -28.54 2.96
N GLY A 28 6.82 -28.20 1.71
CA GLY A 28 7.05 -26.86 1.15
C GLY A 28 6.22 -25.77 1.85
N GLN A 29 4.96 -26.06 2.17
CA GLN A 29 4.10 -25.16 2.95
C GLN A 29 4.67 -24.95 4.35
N GLN A 30 5.08 -26.02 5.04
CA GLN A 30 5.68 -25.92 6.37
C GLN A 30 7.00 -25.14 6.35
N TYR A 31 7.85 -25.32 5.34
CA TYR A 31 9.09 -24.56 5.18
C TYR A 31 8.83 -23.06 4.96
N VAL A 32 7.86 -22.73 4.10
CA VAL A 32 7.43 -21.35 3.88
C VAL A 32 6.83 -20.76 5.15
N GLU A 33 5.99 -21.50 5.86
CA GLU A 33 5.32 -21.02 7.06
C GLU A 33 6.32 -20.79 8.23
N GLN A 34 7.33 -21.65 8.38
CA GLN A 34 8.36 -21.50 9.40
C GLN A 34 9.35 -20.36 9.09
N ASN A 35 9.77 -20.21 7.83
CA ASN A 35 10.79 -19.23 7.47
C ASN A 35 10.20 -17.87 7.08
N ILE A 36 9.10 -17.84 6.31
CA ILE A 36 8.43 -16.60 5.87
C ILE A 36 7.42 -16.13 6.91
N GLY A 37 6.65 -17.04 7.53
CA GLY A 37 5.65 -16.69 8.54
C GLY A 37 6.22 -15.97 9.77
N ARG A 38 7.52 -16.14 10.05
CA ARG A 38 8.25 -15.42 11.11
C ARG A 38 8.48 -13.94 10.80
N PHE A 39 8.60 -13.56 9.53
CA PHE A 39 8.86 -12.18 9.11
C PHE A 39 7.63 -11.49 8.53
N VAL A 40 6.79 -12.23 7.79
CA VAL A 40 5.53 -11.73 7.21
C VAL A 40 4.51 -12.88 7.20
N SER A 41 3.38 -12.70 7.91
CA SER A 41 2.30 -13.68 7.82
C SER A 41 1.65 -13.61 6.44
N VAL A 42 1.67 -14.73 5.70
CA VAL A 42 1.05 -14.85 4.37
C VAL A 42 -0.44 -14.51 4.44
N SER A 43 -1.10 -14.83 5.55
CA SER A 43 -2.49 -14.46 5.83
C SER A 43 -2.71 -12.95 5.91
N ALA A 44 -1.77 -12.17 6.47
CA ALA A 44 -1.87 -10.71 6.46
C ALA A 44 -1.65 -10.16 5.06
N LEU A 45 -0.67 -10.65 4.30
CA LEU A 45 -0.50 -10.23 2.88
C LEU A 45 -1.77 -10.48 2.07
N ARG A 46 -2.38 -11.67 2.19
CA ARG A 46 -3.64 -12.00 1.50
C ARG A 46 -4.75 -11.01 1.83
N HIS A 47 -4.78 -10.47 3.04
CA HIS A 47 -5.74 -9.44 3.44
C HIS A 47 -5.59 -8.15 2.61
N TYR A 48 -4.36 -7.62 2.44
CA TYR A 48 -4.10 -6.39 1.67
C TYR A 48 -4.33 -6.51 0.16
N PHE A 49 -4.31 -7.74 -0.38
CA PHE A 49 -4.56 -8.02 -1.80
C PHE A 49 -6.02 -8.43 -2.09
N ASN A 50 -6.89 -8.52 -1.08
CA ASN A 50 -8.30 -8.84 -1.28
C ASN A 50 -9.09 -7.62 -1.79
N VAL A 51 -8.97 -7.34 -3.08
CA VAL A 51 -9.43 -6.12 -3.76
C VAL A 51 -10.38 -6.48 -4.91
N THR A 52 -11.40 -5.65 -5.16
CA THR A 52 -12.32 -5.76 -6.32
C THR A 52 -12.15 -4.59 -7.28
N ASN A 53 -12.54 -4.74 -8.55
CA ASN A 53 -12.47 -3.65 -9.54
C ASN A 53 -13.28 -2.41 -9.12
N SER A 54 -14.48 -2.63 -8.57
CA SER A 54 -15.31 -1.53 -8.04
C SER A 54 -14.63 -0.81 -6.88
N TYR A 55 -13.93 -1.55 -6.01
CA TYR A 55 -13.12 -0.95 -4.95
C TYR A 55 -12.03 -0.06 -5.55
N VAL A 56 -11.27 -0.55 -6.55
CA VAL A 56 -10.15 0.22 -7.14
C VAL A 56 -10.63 1.54 -7.70
N LEU A 57 -11.73 1.55 -8.47
CA LEU A 57 -12.29 2.79 -9.02
C LEU A 57 -12.70 3.77 -7.92
N THR A 58 -13.39 3.28 -6.89
CA THR A 58 -13.82 4.11 -5.76
C THR A 58 -12.63 4.67 -4.99
N LYS A 59 -11.62 3.83 -4.76
CA LYS A 59 -10.39 4.18 -4.04
C LYS A 59 -9.57 5.20 -4.82
N LEU A 60 -9.41 5.05 -6.13
CA LEU A 60 -8.73 6.01 -7.00
C LEU A 60 -9.42 7.38 -6.96
N ARG A 61 -10.77 7.41 -6.97
CA ARG A 61 -11.52 8.66 -6.82
C ARG A 61 -11.22 9.34 -5.49
N ILE A 62 -11.16 8.59 -4.39
CA ILE A 62 -10.82 9.12 -3.05
C ILE A 62 -9.38 9.61 -3.01
N ILE A 63 -8.45 8.89 -3.62
CA ILE A 63 -7.03 9.27 -3.69
C ILE A 63 -6.90 10.59 -4.46
N LEU A 64 -7.56 10.75 -5.61
CA LEU A 64 -7.45 11.95 -6.46
C LEU A 64 -8.27 13.16 -5.97
N VAL A 65 -9.37 12.93 -5.26
CA VAL A 65 -10.26 13.98 -4.75
C VAL A 65 -10.62 13.69 -3.28
N PRO A 66 -9.65 13.75 -2.36
CA PRO A 66 -9.87 13.31 -0.98
C PRO A 66 -10.79 14.25 -0.20
N TRP A 67 -10.93 15.51 -0.59
CA TRP A 67 -11.75 16.49 0.15
C TRP A 67 -13.23 16.12 0.23
N TRP A 68 -13.72 15.29 -0.69
CA TRP A 68 -15.13 14.89 -0.76
C TRP A 68 -15.43 13.59 -0.02
N HIS A 69 -14.39 12.86 0.40
CA HIS A 69 -14.55 11.57 1.06
C HIS A 69 -14.90 11.72 2.54
N ARG A 70 -15.97 11.05 2.97
CA ARG A 70 -16.40 10.88 4.37
C ARG A 70 -17.22 9.59 4.48
N PRO A 71 -17.12 8.79 5.56
CA PRO A 71 -16.20 8.89 6.71
C PRO A 71 -14.80 8.32 6.41
N TRP A 72 -13.80 8.70 7.21
CA TRP A 72 -12.39 8.24 7.10
C TRP A 72 -12.04 7.12 8.09
N SER A 73 -12.96 6.78 8.98
CA SER A 73 -12.78 5.71 9.97
C SER A 73 -12.80 4.36 9.30
N ARG A 74 -11.86 3.49 9.67
CA ARG A 74 -11.85 2.09 9.24
C ARG A 74 -12.91 1.28 9.98
N GLN A 75 -13.51 0.32 9.29
CA GLN A 75 -14.47 -0.60 9.88
C GLN A 75 -13.73 -1.78 10.52
N GLN A 76 -14.04 -2.03 11.80
CA GLN A 76 -13.53 -3.20 12.50
C GLN A 76 -14.32 -4.44 12.09
N ARG A 77 -13.63 -5.56 11.96
CA ARG A 77 -14.26 -6.86 11.69
C ARG A 77 -14.76 -7.40 13.04
N HIS A 78 -16.07 -7.51 13.19
CA HIS A 78 -16.67 -8.20 14.34
C HIS A 78 -16.48 -9.71 14.18
N THR A 79 -15.29 -10.22 14.50
CA THR A 79 -15.00 -11.66 14.51
C THR A 79 -15.07 -12.16 15.95
N SER A 80 -15.90 -13.16 16.21
CA SER A 80 -16.05 -13.83 17.51
C SER A 80 -14.94 -14.87 17.81
N ASP A 81 -13.90 -14.92 16.98
CA ASP A 81 -12.90 -15.98 16.98
C ASP A 81 -11.59 -15.49 17.64
N PRO A 82 -11.25 -15.96 18.86
CA PRO A 82 -10.11 -15.46 19.64
C PRO A 82 -8.73 -15.82 19.05
N ALA A 83 -8.66 -16.64 17.99
CA ALA A 83 -7.43 -17.00 17.30
C ALA A 83 -6.94 -15.95 16.27
N ALA A 84 -7.77 -14.95 15.91
CA ALA A 84 -7.42 -13.90 14.94
C ALA A 84 -6.61 -12.74 15.57
N SER A 85 -5.63 -13.06 16.42
CA SER A 85 -4.85 -12.11 17.23
C SER A 85 -3.82 -11.26 16.45
N SER A 86 -3.80 -11.33 15.12
CA SER A 86 -2.98 -10.42 14.32
C SER A 86 -3.76 -9.13 14.05
N ALA A 87 -3.18 -7.98 14.40
CA ALA A 87 -3.84 -6.67 14.30
C ALA A 87 -4.34 -6.31 12.88
N ALA A 88 -3.84 -6.98 11.83
CA ALA A 88 -4.32 -6.86 10.45
C ALA A 88 -5.72 -7.48 10.26
N LEU A 89 -6.08 -8.51 11.02
CA LEU A 89 -7.38 -9.19 10.95
C LEU A 89 -8.47 -8.49 11.79
N LEU A 90 -8.10 -7.45 12.56
CA LEU A 90 -9.04 -6.63 13.32
C LEU A 90 -9.87 -5.70 12.43
N TYR A 91 -9.38 -5.36 11.24
CA TYR A 91 -10.07 -4.48 10.30
C TYR A 91 -10.67 -5.29 9.15
N GLN A 92 -11.70 -4.72 8.51
CA GLN A 92 -12.26 -5.31 7.30
C GLN A 92 -11.30 -5.18 6.11
N PRO A 93 -11.26 -6.17 5.21
CA PRO A 93 -10.39 -6.13 4.04
C PRO A 93 -10.81 -5.04 3.04
N PRO A 94 -9.91 -4.64 2.11
CA PRO A 94 -10.18 -3.67 1.04
C PRO A 94 -11.48 -3.90 0.30
N ARG A 95 -11.83 -5.14 0.02
CA ARG A 95 -13.09 -5.50 -0.61
C ARG A 95 -14.34 -4.96 0.11
N GLU A 96 -14.32 -4.87 1.43
CA GLU A 96 -15.47 -4.53 2.28
C GLU A 96 -15.38 -3.09 2.83
N ASP A 97 -14.17 -2.59 3.08
CA ASP A 97 -13.95 -1.23 3.59
C ASP A 97 -13.03 -0.40 2.68
N VAL A 98 -13.58 0.66 2.09
CA VAL A 98 -12.85 1.59 1.22
C VAL A 98 -11.72 2.35 1.94
N ASN A 99 -11.77 2.49 3.26
CA ASN A 99 -10.73 3.16 4.05
C ASN A 99 -9.55 2.24 4.41
N SER A 100 -9.73 0.93 4.27
CA SER A 100 -8.67 -0.02 4.57
C SER A 100 -7.52 0.09 3.55
N PRO A 101 -6.26 -0.05 3.98
CA PRO A 101 -5.10 0.03 3.11
C PRO A 101 -5.01 -1.21 2.21
N ASP A 102 -4.57 -1.01 0.97
CA ASP A 102 -4.32 -2.08 0.00
C ASP A 102 -2.90 -1.99 -0.56
N MET A 103 -2.34 -3.14 -0.95
CA MET A 103 -1.03 -3.20 -1.61
C MET A 103 -1.14 -3.30 -3.14
N TYR A 104 -2.35 -3.53 -3.66
CA TYR A 104 -2.60 -3.66 -5.09
C TYR A 104 -2.35 -2.35 -5.83
N ILE A 105 -3.00 -1.25 -5.42
CA ILE A 105 -2.88 0.05 -6.09
C ILE A 105 -1.45 0.59 -6.00
N PRO A 106 -0.76 0.59 -4.83
CA PRO A 106 0.65 0.96 -4.74
C PRO A 106 1.57 0.24 -5.74
N ILE A 107 1.48 -1.08 -5.84
CA ILE A 107 2.34 -1.87 -6.71
C ILE A 107 2.03 -1.59 -8.18
N MET A 108 0.74 -1.56 -8.54
CA MET A 108 0.33 -1.26 -9.90
C MET A 108 0.73 0.17 -10.30
N ALA A 109 0.60 1.13 -9.39
CA ALA A 109 1.02 2.52 -9.62
C ALA A 109 2.54 2.64 -9.76
N LEU A 110 3.33 1.92 -8.97
CA LEU A 110 4.80 1.90 -9.13
C LEU A 110 5.20 1.42 -10.53
N VAL A 111 4.65 0.28 -10.98
CA VAL A 111 4.93 -0.27 -12.32
C VAL A 111 4.46 0.68 -13.41
N THR A 112 3.26 1.22 -13.27
CA THR A 112 2.68 2.19 -14.23
C THR A 112 3.52 3.45 -14.32
N TYR A 113 4.04 3.96 -13.20
CA TYR A 113 4.91 5.12 -13.18
C TYR A 113 6.20 4.87 -13.98
N ILE A 114 6.87 3.73 -13.76
CA ILE A 114 8.10 3.38 -14.48
C ILE A 114 7.85 3.30 -15.99
N LEU A 115 6.79 2.60 -16.39
CA LEU A 115 6.42 2.46 -17.81
C LEU A 115 5.99 3.80 -18.43
N LEU A 116 5.23 4.61 -17.70
CA LEU A 116 4.76 5.89 -18.21
C LEU A 116 5.92 6.88 -18.37
N SER A 117 6.79 7.05 -17.37
CA SER A 117 7.92 7.98 -17.46
C SER A 117 8.85 7.63 -18.62
N THR A 118 9.15 6.34 -18.80
CA THR A 118 9.96 5.86 -19.93
C THR A 118 9.28 6.02 -21.28
N LEU A 119 7.97 5.77 -21.36
CA LEU A 119 7.16 6.03 -22.56
C LEU A 119 7.19 7.51 -22.92
N LEU A 120 6.99 8.41 -21.96
CA LEU A 120 7.01 9.86 -22.17
C LEU A 120 8.40 10.35 -22.63
N ALA A 121 9.48 9.77 -22.11
CA ALA A 121 10.84 10.03 -22.60
C ALA A 121 11.02 9.53 -24.04
N GLY A 122 10.45 8.37 -24.38
CA GLY A 122 10.50 7.83 -25.73
C GLY A 122 9.68 8.62 -26.75
N LEU A 123 8.53 9.15 -26.36
CA LEU A 123 7.73 10.05 -27.22
C LEU A 123 8.46 11.36 -27.55
N ARG A 124 9.44 11.78 -26.73
CA ARG A 124 10.31 12.93 -26.99
C ARG A 124 11.54 12.58 -27.85
N GLY A 125 11.70 11.33 -28.27
CA GLY A 125 12.85 10.85 -29.03
C GLY A 125 14.10 10.56 -28.17
N ALA A 126 13.98 10.54 -26.84
CA ALA A 126 15.09 10.33 -25.90
C ALA A 126 15.11 8.92 -25.31
N PHE A 127 14.52 7.93 -25.98
CA PHE A 127 14.44 6.57 -25.45
C PHE A 127 15.81 5.90 -25.42
N HIS A 128 16.23 5.51 -24.22
CA HIS A 128 17.35 4.59 -24.00
C HIS A 128 16.84 3.46 -23.09
N PRO A 129 17.15 2.19 -23.37
CA PRO A 129 16.66 1.07 -22.57
C PRO A 129 17.10 1.16 -21.09
N GLU A 130 18.22 1.83 -20.83
CA GLU A 130 18.76 2.08 -19.49
C GLU A 130 17.85 2.98 -18.64
N LEU A 131 17.02 3.84 -19.25
CA LEU A 131 16.09 4.72 -18.53
C LEU A 131 15.05 3.95 -17.72
N LEU A 132 14.66 2.75 -18.18
CA LEU A 132 13.73 1.90 -17.44
C LEU A 132 14.34 1.41 -16.14
N GLY A 133 15.56 0.86 -16.22
CA GLY A 133 16.31 0.42 -15.04
C GLY A 133 16.63 1.58 -14.09
N TYR A 134 17.05 2.72 -14.65
CA TYR A 134 17.32 3.94 -13.87
C TYR A 134 16.07 4.43 -13.12
N THR A 135 14.96 4.63 -13.83
CA THR A 135 13.69 5.09 -13.25
C THR A 135 13.18 4.12 -12.18
N ALA A 136 13.25 2.81 -12.45
CA ALA A 136 12.87 1.78 -11.49
C ALA A 136 13.73 1.84 -10.21
N THR A 137 15.05 1.93 -10.37
CA THR A 137 15.99 1.99 -9.24
C THR A 137 15.76 3.24 -8.40
N VAL A 138 15.55 4.40 -9.03
CA VAL A 138 15.24 5.65 -8.31
C VAL A 138 13.90 5.54 -7.59
N ALA A 139 12.85 5.03 -8.24
CA ALA A 139 11.52 4.90 -7.64
C ALA A 139 11.51 3.96 -6.41
N ILE A 140 12.21 2.82 -6.52
CA ILE A 140 12.38 1.87 -5.42
C ILE A 140 13.21 2.52 -4.30
N SER A 141 14.32 3.19 -4.64
CA SER A 141 15.18 3.85 -3.64
C SER A 141 14.44 4.94 -2.88
N VAL A 142 13.64 5.77 -3.56
CA VAL A 142 12.78 6.79 -2.95
C VAL A 142 11.77 6.15 -2.00
N THR A 143 11.15 5.05 -2.40
CA THR A 143 10.17 4.35 -1.56
C THR A 143 10.82 3.69 -0.34
N LEU A 144 12.01 3.10 -0.50
CA LEU A 144 12.77 2.53 0.62
C LEU A 144 13.21 3.61 1.60
N LEU A 145 13.76 4.73 1.11
CA LEU A 145 14.18 5.86 1.94
C LEU A 145 12.99 6.41 2.73
N GLU A 146 11.83 6.54 2.09
CA GLU A 146 10.62 6.96 2.76
C GLU A 146 10.18 5.98 3.87
N ILE A 147 10.15 4.67 3.59
CA ILE A 147 9.81 3.65 4.58
C ILE A 147 10.77 3.76 5.78
N LEU A 148 12.06 3.99 5.55
CA LEU A 148 13.05 4.20 6.60
C LEU A 148 12.76 5.46 7.44
N ILE A 149 12.41 6.58 6.81
CA ILE A 149 12.03 7.83 7.52
C ILE A 149 10.81 7.58 8.41
N ILE A 150 9.74 6.99 7.87
CA ILE A 150 8.52 6.77 8.65
C ILE A 150 8.79 5.77 9.78
N ARG A 151 9.49 4.67 9.49
CA ARG A 151 9.84 3.65 10.48
C ARG A 151 10.64 4.25 11.62
N THR A 152 11.65 5.08 11.31
CA THR A 152 12.45 5.81 12.30
C THR A 152 11.56 6.76 13.11
N GLY A 153 10.66 7.51 12.46
CA GLY A 153 9.72 8.39 13.16
C GLY A 153 8.76 7.65 14.09
N THR A 154 8.19 6.52 13.67
CA THR A 154 7.33 5.68 14.52
C THR A 154 8.10 5.05 15.68
N PHE A 155 9.35 4.68 15.45
CA PHE A 155 10.24 4.16 16.49
C PHE A 155 10.54 5.23 17.55
N LEU A 156 10.90 6.46 17.13
CA LEU A 156 11.14 7.59 18.04
C LEU A 156 9.89 7.99 18.85
N LEU A 157 8.70 7.78 18.30
CA LEU A 157 7.43 8.07 18.97
C LEU A 157 6.90 6.92 19.83
N ALA A 158 7.68 5.82 19.94
CA ALA A 158 7.35 4.59 20.65
C ALA A 158 5.98 4.02 20.27
N ILE A 159 5.67 4.03 18.97
CA ILE A 159 4.44 3.43 18.44
C ILE A 159 4.78 2.01 17.98
N SER A 160 4.52 1.03 18.83
CA SER A 160 4.84 -0.38 18.58
C SER A 160 3.58 -1.14 18.18
N SER A 161 3.42 -1.44 16.89
CA SER A 161 2.37 -2.34 16.40
C SER A 161 2.86 -3.07 15.14
N SER A 162 2.85 -4.41 15.18
CA SER A 162 3.39 -5.25 14.09
C SER A 162 2.64 -5.09 12.76
N SER A 163 1.31 -4.94 12.80
CA SER A 163 0.48 -4.70 11.61
C SER A 163 0.66 -3.29 11.01
N GLN A 164 1.34 -2.39 11.70
CA GLN A 164 1.47 -1.00 11.25
C GLN A 164 2.44 -0.88 10.08
N LEU A 165 3.47 -1.71 9.99
CA LEU A 165 4.47 -1.61 8.94
C LEU A 165 3.85 -1.82 7.54
N LEU A 166 3.00 -2.82 7.40
CA LEU A 166 2.32 -3.11 6.14
C LEU A 166 1.36 -1.98 5.74
N ASP A 167 0.63 -1.40 6.72
CA ASP A 167 -0.20 -0.21 6.50
C ASP A 167 0.62 1.00 6.04
N LEU A 168 1.77 1.25 6.67
CA LEU A 168 2.66 2.35 6.33
C LEU A 168 3.18 2.22 4.89
N VAL A 169 3.60 1.02 4.51
CA VAL A 169 4.09 0.71 3.16
C VAL A 169 2.97 0.85 2.13
N ALA A 170 1.75 0.42 2.46
CA ALA A 170 0.60 0.61 1.59
C ALA A 170 0.30 2.10 1.37
N TYR A 171 0.29 2.90 2.45
CA TYR A 171 0.00 4.32 2.34
C TYR A 171 1.07 5.11 1.60
N SER A 172 2.36 4.82 1.80
CA SER A 172 3.45 5.52 1.13
C SER A 172 3.39 5.36 -0.39
N GLY A 173 2.93 4.20 -0.88
CA GLY A 173 2.85 3.93 -2.31
C GLY A 173 1.73 4.65 -3.06
N TYR A 174 0.69 5.17 -2.40
CA TYR A 174 -0.39 5.89 -3.09
C TYR A 174 0.06 7.23 -3.72
N LYS A 175 1.26 7.72 -3.37
CA LYS A 175 1.85 8.91 -4.03
C LYS A 175 2.05 8.70 -5.53
N PHE A 176 2.36 7.47 -5.97
CA PHE A 176 2.60 7.18 -7.38
C PHE A 176 1.38 7.46 -8.25
N VAL A 177 0.16 7.27 -7.73
CA VAL A 177 -1.09 7.63 -8.43
C VAL A 177 -1.11 9.12 -8.75
N HIS A 178 -0.73 9.96 -7.79
CA HIS A 178 -0.70 11.41 -7.96
C HIS A 178 0.41 11.86 -8.91
N VAL A 179 1.60 11.24 -8.82
CA VAL A 179 2.72 11.50 -9.72
C VAL A 179 2.32 11.16 -11.16
N ILE A 180 1.73 9.98 -11.39
CA ILE A 180 1.22 9.56 -12.71
C ILE A 180 0.23 10.57 -13.28
N VAL A 181 -0.79 10.94 -12.50
CA VAL A 181 -1.80 11.91 -12.96
C VAL A 181 -1.18 13.28 -13.23
N SER A 182 -0.24 13.73 -12.39
CA SER A 182 0.44 15.00 -12.61
C SER A 182 1.26 15.02 -13.90
N LEU A 183 1.94 13.91 -14.23
CA LEU A 183 2.71 13.76 -15.46
C LEU A 183 1.78 13.72 -16.69
N LEU A 184 0.71 12.92 -16.64
CA LEU A 184 -0.27 12.83 -17.73
C LEU A 184 -0.92 14.18 -18.03
N LEU A 185 -1.40 14.89 -17.00
CA LEU A 185 -2.05 16.19 -17.17
C LEU A 185 -1.08 17.25 -17.68
N THR A 186 0.16 17.26 -17.19
CA THR A 186 1.21 18.19 -17.65
C THR A 186 1.53 17.97 -19.14
N HIS A 187 1.72 16.72 -19.55
CA HIS A 187 2.00 16.39 -20.94
C HIS A 187 0.80 16.66 -21.85
N PHE A 188 -0.41 16.34 -21.39
CA PHE A 188 -1.64 16.62 -22.12
C PHE A 188 -1.88 18.14 -22.30
N ALA A 189 -1.66 18.94 -21.26
CA ALA A 189 -1.75 20.40 -21.33
C ALA A 189 -0.71 20.99 -22.30
N SER A 190 0.50 20.44 -22.31
CA SER A 190 1.55 20.82 -23.27
C SER A 190 1.16 20.49 -24.70
N TRP A 191 0.59 19.31 -24.94
CA TRP A 191 0.10 18.90 -26.24
C TRP A 191 -1.05 19.78 -26.77
N LEU A 192 -1.93 20.28 -25.88
CA LEU A 192 -3.01 21.22 -26.22
C LEU A 192 -2.53 22.67 -26.44
N GLY A 193 -1.25 22.98 -26.27
CA GLY A 193 -0.71 24.33 -26.43
C GLY A 193 -0.87 25.24 -25.20
N PHE A 194 -1.40 24.73 -24.09
CA PHE A 194 -1.51 25.45 -22.80
C PHE A 194 -0.37 25.08 -21.82
N GLY A 195 0.73 24.51 -22.32
CA GLY A 195 1.85 23.94 -21.53
C GLY A 195 2.77 24.93 -20.82
N GLY A 196 2.23 26.01 -20.25
CA GLY A 196 3.01 26.98 -19.50
C GLY A 196 3.54 26.40 -18.19
N THR A 197 4.71 26.87 -17.74
CA THR A 197 5.30 26.50 -16.43
C THR A 197 4.30 26.69 -15.28
N MET A 198 3.45 27.72 -15.36
CA MET A 198 2.40 28.00 -14.37
C MET A 198 1.35 26.88 -14.28
N VAL A 199 0.91 26.35 -15.42
CA VAL A 199 -0.09 25.28 -15.47
C VAL A 199 0.48 24.00 -14.85
N ASN A 200 1.74 23.68 -15.16
CA ASN A 200 2.43 22.51 -14.60
C ASN A 200 2.55 22.63 -13.07
N TRP A 201 2.87 23.82 -12.55
CA TRP A 201 2.90 24.07 -11.12
C TRP A 201 1.52 23.95 -10.47
N ILE A 202 0.46 24.45 -11.10
CA ILE A 202 -0.91 24.32 -10.58
C ILE A 202 -1.32 22.84 -10.48
N ILE A 203 -1.08 22.06 -11.54
CA ILE A 203 -1.36 20.62 -11.57
C ILE A 203 -0.56 19.91 -10.46
N PHE A 204 0.73 20.20 -10.36
CA PHE A 204 1.59 19.61 -9.33
C PHE A 204 1.12 19.95 -7.92
N ILE A 205 0.83 21.22 -7.63
CA ILE A 205 0.36 21.69 -6.34
C ILE A 205 -0.97 21.01 -5.97
N TYR A 206 -1.89 20.85 -6.93
CA TYR A 206 -3.14 20.13 -6.70
C TYR A 206 -2.87 18.66 -6.32
N CYS A 207 -2.10 17.92 -7.12
CA CYS A 207 -1.78 16.51 -6.87
C CYS A 207 -1.03 16.32 -5.54
N TYR A 208 -0.10 17.20 -5.22
CA TYR A 208 0.62 17.20 -3.95
C TYR A 208 -0.31 17.45 -2.76
N ASN A 209 -1.19 18.46 -2.83
CA ASN A 209 -2.13 18.74 -1.74
C ASN A 209 -3.16 17.62 -1.55
N ALA A 210 -3.61 17.00 -2.64
CA ALA A 210 -4.46 15.80 -2.58
C ALA A 210 -3.73 14.66 -1.84
N ASN A 211 -2.49 14.36 -2.21
CA ASN A 211 -1.71 13.32 -1.54
C ASN A 211 -1.48 13.61 -0.05
N ALA A 212 -1.05 14.83 0.28
CA ALA A 212 -0.79 15.25 1.65
C ALA A 212 -2.05 15.17 2.51
N PHE A 213 -3.19 15.65 2.01
CA PHE A 213 -4.46 15.60 2.73
C PHE A 213 -4.97 14.15 2.89
N PHE A 214 -4.88 13.33 1.84
CA PHE A 214 -5.24 11.91 1.91
C PHE A 214 -4.41 11.16 2.95
N LEU A 215 -3.10 11.36 2.99
CA LEU A 215 -2.20 10.74 3.97
C LEU A 215 -2.49 11.23 5.38
N LEU A 216 -2.66 12.55 5.57
CA LEU A 216 -3.00 13.15 6.86
C LEU A 216 -4.27 12.52 7.45
N ARG A 217 -5.30 12.31 6.61
CA ARG A 217 -6.57 11.73 7.07
C ARG A 217 -6.49 10.22 7.29
N SER A 218 -5.82 9.50 6.41
CA SER A 218 -5.75 8.02 6.46
C SER A 218 -4.82 7.51 7.56
N LEU A 219 -3.64 8.13 7.72
CA LEU A 219 -2.64 7.72 8.71
C LEU A 219 -2.96 8.20 10.13
N ARG A 220 -3.85 9.19 10.29
CA ARG A 220 -4.30 9.64 11.62
C ARG A 220 -4.76 8.46 12.48
N TYR A 221 -5.59 7.57 11.94
CA TYR A 221 -6.14 6.44 12.69
C TYR A 221 -5.11 5.33 12.99
N VAL A 222 -4.03 5.28 12.21
CA VAL A 222 -2.92 4.34 12.40
C VAL A 222 -1.94 4.84 13.47
N LEU A 223 -1.62 6.14 13.46
CA LEU A 223 -0.67 6.74 14.40
C LEU A 223 -1.31 7.20 15.73
N LEU A 224 -2.62 7.48 15.70
CA LEU A 224 -3.41 7.86 16.86
C LEU A 224 -4.61 6.90 16.99
N PRO A 225 -4.41 5.69 17.52
CA PRO A 225 -5.54 4.84 17.88
C PRO A 225 -6.40 5.58 18.92
N ASP A 226 -7.65 5.87 18.58
CA ASP A 226 -8.64 6.40 19.52
C ASP A 226 -9.03 5.24 20.46
N GLN A 227 -8.48 5.23 21.68
CA GLN A 227 -8.88 4.27 22.73
C GLN A 227 -10.31 4.50 23.23
N THR A 228 -11.02 5.53 22.77
CA THR A 228 -12.39 5.86 23.20
C THR A 228 -13.44 4.84 22.75
N GLY A 229 -13.12 3.92 21.83
CA GLY A 229 -13.99 2.82 21.43
C GLY A 229 -13.84 1.52 22.24
N GLN A 230 -12.84 1.43 23.12
CA GLN A 230 -12.59 0.25 23.96
C GLN A 230 -13.16 0.45 25.37
N GLY A 231 -14.37 0.99 25.44
CA GLY A 231 -15.04 1.40 26.67
C GLY A 231 -16.26 0.59 27.06
N ASN A 232 -16.43 -0.66 26.59
CA ASN A 232 -17.64 -1.44 26.92
C ASN A 232 -17.45 -2.96 27.13
N PHE A 233 -16.26 -3.42 27.48
CA PHE A 233 -16.08 -4.78 28.00
C PHE A 233 -15.22 -4.71 29.27
N GLY A 234 -15.80 -5.11 30.41
CA GLY A 234 -15.26 -4.93 31.76
C GLY A 234 -14.01 -5.76 32.07
N GLY A 235 -12.91 -5.51 31.37
CA GLY A 235 -11.57 -5.96 31.72
C GLY A 235 -10.73 -4.81 32.27
N PRO A 236 -9.73 -5.06 33.12
CA PRO A 236 -8.84 -4.03 33.66
C PRO A 236 -8.18 -3.28 32.50
N ALA A 237 -8.38 -1.95 32.48
CA ALA A 237 -7.92 -1.05 31.43
C ALA A 237 -6.40 -1.22 31.17
N PRO A 238 -5.96 -1.67 29.98
CA PRO A 238 -4.55 -1.67 29.64
C PRO A 238 -4.14 -0.28 29.16
N GLY A 239 -3.39 0.43 30.01
CA GLY A 239 -2.52 1.55 29.61
C GLY A 239 -3.25 2.86 29.33
N GLY A 240 -3.04 3.83 30.21
CA GLY A 240 -3.73 5.11 30.21
C GLY A 240 -3.50 5.95 28.95
N TYR A 241 -4.39 6.93 28.79
CA TYR A 241 -4.33 7.97 27.75
C TYR A 241 -2.87 8.37 27.46
N PRO A 242 -2.43 8.38 26.19
CA PRO A 242 -1.15 8.99 25.88
C PRO A 242 -1.20 10.43 26.41
N PRO A 243 -0.19 10.88 27.18
CA PRO A 243 -0.18 12.23 27.71
C PRO A 243 -0.44 13.22 26.57
N LYS A 244 -1.22 14.28 26.81
CA LYS A 244 -1.60 15.28 25.79
C LYS A 244 -0.40 15.72 24.92
N ASN A 245 0.79 15.78 25.53
CA ASN A 245 2.06 16.09 24.87
C ASN A 245 2.47 15.05 23.80
N GLN A 246 2.30 13.75 24.06
CA GLN A 246 2.60 12.68 23.08
C GLN A 246 1.62 12.70 21.91
N LYS A 247 0.32 12.95 22.16
CA LYS A 247 -0.69 13.13 21.09
C LYS A 247 -0.33 14.30 20.17
N ASN A 248 0.14 15.41 20.75
CA ASN A 248 0.58 16.58 19.98
C ASN A 248 1.81 16.26 19.12
N ARG A 249 2.85 15.62 19.69
CA ARG A 249 4.06 15.22 18.94
C ARG A 249 3.75 14.26 17.78
N ARG A 250 2.85 13.29 17.97
CA ARG A 250 2.41 12.36 16.90
C ARG A 250 1.66 13.09 15.78
N THR A 251 0.83 14.07 16.14
CA THR A 251 0.09 14.89 15.18
C THR A 251 1.04 15.80 14.39
N GLN A 252 2.02 16.42 15.05
CA GLN A 252 3.07 17.22 14.41
C GLN A 252 3.91 16.36 13.45
N PHE A 253 4.34 15.17 13.88
CA PHE A 253 5.06 14.23 13.03
C PHE A 253 4.25 13.85 11.79
N LEU A 254 2.97 13.52 11.96
CA LEU A 254 2.08 13.19 10.85
C LEU A 254 1.95 14.35 9.86
N PHE A 255 1.84 15.59 10.35
CA PHE A 255 1.75 16.78 9.50
C PHE A 255 3.05 17.03 8.72
N VAL A 256 4.20 16.98 9.42
CA VAL A 256 5.53 17.14 8.80
C VAL A 256 5.79 16.07 7.75
N TYR A 257 5.47 14.81 8.06
CA TYR A 257 5.60 13.73 7.10
C TYR A 257 4.69 13.94 5.88
N SER A 258 3.39 14.20 6.11
CA SER A 258 2.41 14.26 5.02
C SER A 258 2.61 15.46 4.08
N TYR A 259 3.08 16.61 4.60
CA TYR A 259 3.31 17.80 3.77
C TYR A 259 4.78 17.94 3.37
N ILE A 260 5.69 18.08 4.33
CA ILE A 260 7.08 18.47 4.03
C ILE A 260 7.84 17.32 3.35
N VAL A 261 7.77 16.12 3.92
CA VAL A 261 8.52 14.96 3.40
C VAL A 261 7.95 14.50 2.06
N GLN A 262 6.61 14.46 1.93
CA GLN A 262 5.97 14.11 0.65
C GLN A 262 6.26 15.11 -0.46
N LEU A 263 6.33 16.40 -0.14
CA LEU A 263 6.67 17.42 -1.13
C LEU A 263 8.04 17.12 -1.76
N GLY A 264 9.04 16.83 -0.92
CA GLY A 264 10.39 16.47 -1.37
C GLY A 264 10.41 15.24 -2.27
N PHE A 265 9.74 14.16 -1.85
CA PHE A 265 9.70 12.92 -2.64
C PHE A 265 8.90 13.04 -3.94
N MET A 266 7.75 13.71 -3.91
CA MET A 266 6.95 13.92 -5.13
C MET A 266 7.68 14.84 -6.11
N MET A 267 8.30 15.93 -5.64
CA MET A 267 9.12 16.78 -6.50
C MET A 267 10.27 15.99 -7.13
N TRP A 268 10.95 15.15 -6.34
CA TRP A 268 12.01 14.29 -6.87
C TRP A 268 11.47 13.36 -7.96
N LEU A 269 10.41 12.59 -7.70
CA LEU A 269 9.84 11.64 -8.67
C LEU A 269 9.34 12.33 -9.94
N THR A 270 8.74 13.52 -9.86
CA THR A 270 8.27 14.22 -11.08
C THR A 270 9.40 14.76 -11.97
N ARG A 271 10.65 14.76 -11.49
CA ARG A 271 11.83 15.27 -12.20
C ARG A 271 12.73 14.16 -12.76
N VAL A 272 12.43 12.89 -12.47
CA VAL A 272 13.11 11.70 -13.00
C VAL A 272 12.57 11.41 -14.40
#